data_AF-A0A8T0WTZ5-F1
#
_entry.id   AF-A0A8T0WTZ5-F1
#
_cell.length_a   1.000
_cell.length_b   1.000
_cell.length_c   1.000
_cell.angle_alpha   90.00
_cell.angle_beta   90.00
_cell.angle_gamma   90.00
#
_symmetry.space_group_name_H-M   'P 1'
#
loop_
_entity.id
_entity.type
_entity.pdbx_description
1 polymer ?
#
loop_
_entity_poly.entity_id
_entity_poly.type
_entity_poly.pdbx_seq_one_letter_code
_entity_poly.pdbx_strand_id
1 'polypeptide(L)'
;MCFCGDPCKVDVSVEENTYRQRYWKCANYAFDSTPRQIRIGLLTPPPLCDFEQWIDTEIKEEDKRYMEMCKKWEAERLERVEKRRHEEAAEKERQEEQQRRLAAERREERERKLERVCRAKAAMEENPDALRKRKWPRCTQ
;
A
#
# COMPACT_ATOMS: atom_id res chain seq x y z
N MET A 1 -37.04 -31.11 4.19
CA MET A 1 -37.72 -30.40 3.08
C MET A 1 -38.31 -29.13 3.65
N CYS A 2 -38.12 -27.99 2.99
CA CYS A 2 -38.71 -26.71 3.41
C CYS A 2 -40.23 -26.67 3.12
N PHE A 3 -40.95 -25.72 3.72
CA PHE A 3 -42.40 -25.59 3.55
C PHE A 3 -42.82 -25.00 2.19
N CYS A 4 -41.87 -24.61 1.34
CA CYS A 4 -42.15 -23.97 0.05
C CYS A 4 -42.54 -24.92 -1.09
N GLY A 5 -42.48 -26.24 -0.87
CA GLY A 5 -42.78 -27.25 -1.89
C GLY A 5 -41.68 -27.49 -2.91
N ASP A 6 -40.81 -26.50 -3.17
CA ASP A 6 -39.64 -26.64 -4.04
C ASP A 6 -38.50 -27.45 -3.38
N PRO A 7 -37.70 -28.22 -4.17
CA PRO A 7 -36.51 -28.89 -3.66
C PRO A 7 -35.50 -27.89 -3.08
N CYS A 8 -35.02 -28.14 -1.86
CA CYS A 8 -33.92 -27.38 -1.28
C CYS A 8 -32.63 -27.60 -2.08
N LYS A 9 -31.76 -26.58 -2.15
CA LYS A 9 -30.44 -26.65 -2.79
C LYS A 9 -29.34 -26.83 -1.74
N VAL A 10 -28.25 -27.48 -2.14
CA VAL A 10 -27.04 -27.54 -1.31
C VAL A 10 -26.18 -26.32 -1.60
N ASP A 11 -25.71 -25.66 -0.56
CA ASP A 11 -24.65 -24.67 -0.65
C ASP A 11 -23.47 -25.04 0.25
N VAL A 12 -22.35 -24.34 0.06
CA VAL A 12 -21.07 -24.60 0.71
C VAL A 12 -20.63 -23.35 1.45
N SER A 13 -20.40 -23.46 2.75
CA SER A 13 -19.94 -22.33 3.54
C SER A 13 -18.49 -21.97 3.21
N VAL A 14 -18.22 -20.66 3.21
CA VAL A 14 -16.90 -20.06 3.05
C VAL A 14 -16.39 -19.44 4.36
N GLU A 15 -17.20 -19.49 5.42
CA GLU A 15 -16.84 -18.96 6.73
C GLU A 15 -15.80 -19.85 7.40
N GLU A 16 -14.90 -19.27 8.19
CA GLU A 16 -13.76 -20.01 8.75
C GLU A 16 -14.18 -21.17 9.67
N ASN A 17 -15.19 -20.95 10.51
CA ASN A 17 -15.70 -21.91 11.48
C ASN A 17 -16.58 -23.01 10.88
N THR A 18 -17.03 -22.84 9.63
CA THR A 18 -17.87 -23.78 8.89
C THR A 18 -17.31 -24.06 7.49
N TYR A 19 -16.01 -23.86 7.30
CA TYR A 19 -15.39 -23.83 5.97
C TYR A 19 -15.64 -25.13 5.20
N ARG A 20 -16.18 -24.98 3.99
CA ARG A 20 -16.58 -26.07 3.07
C ARG A 20 -17.62 -27.05 3.61
N GLN A 21 -18.22 -26.76 4.76
CA GLN A 21 -19.38 -27.51 5.24
C GLN A 21 -20.57 -27.23 4.33
N ARG A 22 -21.29 -28.30 3.99
CA ARG A 22 -22.48 -28.21 3.16
C ARG A 22 -23.70 -28.02 4.03
N TYR A 23 -24.64 -27.25 3.52
CA TYR A 23 -25.95 -27.08 4.14
C TYR A 23 -27.04 -27.04 3.07
N TRP A 24 -28.20 -27.55 3.43
CA TRP A 24 -29.42 -27.33 2.68
C TRP A 24 -29.89 -25.90 2.91
N LYS A 25 -30.25 -25.21 1.84
CA LYS A 25 -30.95 -23.93 1.91
C LYS A 25 -32.13 -23.91 0.96
N CYS A 26 -33.17 -23.14 1.31
CA CYS A 26 -34.30 -22.97 0.42
C CYS A 26 -33.88 -22.36 -0.93
N ALA A 27 -34.51 -22.79 -2.02
CA ALA A 27 -34.35 -22.14 -3.31
C ALA A 27 -34.82 -20.66 -3.25
N ASN A 28 -35.85 -20.39 -2.45
CA ASN A 28 -36.43 -19.07 -2.17
C ASN A 28 -35.81 -18.39 -0.92
N TYR A 29 -34.55 -18.68 -0.59
CA TYR A 29 -33.85 -18.09 0.56
C TYR A 29 -33.51 -16.60 0.35
N ALA A 30 -33.12 -16.24 -0.87
CA ALA A 30 -32.91 -14.86 -1.29
C ALA A 30 -33.71 -14.60 -2.57
N PHE A 31 -34.33 -13.43 -2.65
CA PHE A 31 -35.16 -13.06 -3.80
C PHE A 31 -34.27 -12.59 -4.96
N ASP A 32 -33.81 -13.54 -5.77
CA ASP A 32 -33.03 -13.25 -6.99
C ASP A 32 -33.99 -13.04 -8.17
N SER A 33 -34.62 -11.87 -8.25
CA SER A 33 -35.49 -11.53 -9.38
C SER A 33 -34.69 -11.30 -10.66
N THR A 34 -35.12 -11.93 -11.75
CA THR A 34 -34.47 -11.75 -13.05
C THR A 34 -34.69 -10.34 -13.59
N PRO A 35 -33.76 -9.78 -14.41
CA PRO A 35 -33.91 -8.45 -14.99
C PRO A 35 -35.21 -8.25 -15.78
N ARG A 36 -35.77 -9.34 -16.35
CA ARG A 36 -37.07 -9.30 -17.04
C ARG A 36 -38.24 -9.15 -16.07
N GLN A 37 -38.23 -9.85 -14.94
CA GLN A 37 -39.28 -9.76 -13.92
C GLN A 37 -39.32 -8.36 -13.27
N ILE A 38 -38.16 -7.75 -13.06
CA ILE A 38 -38.04 -6.36 -12.55
C ILE A 38 -38.70 -5.36 -13.51
N ARG A 39 -38.52 -5.53 -14.83
CA ARG A 39 -39.08 -4.62 -15.85
C ARG A 39 -40.60 -4.69 -15.98
N ILE A 40 -41.22 -5.81 -15.60
CA ILE A 40 -42.67 -6.04 -15.79
C ILE A 40 -43.48 -5.52 -14.58
N GLY A 41 -42.84 -5.12 -13.47
CA GLY A 41 -43.53 -4.51 -12.32
C GLY A 41 -44.42 -5.47 -11.52
N LEU A 42 -44.39 -6.77 -11.82
CA LEU A 42 -45.18 -7.83 -11.15
C LEU A 42 -44.39 -8.49 -10.02
N LEU A 43 -43.91 -7.71 -9.04
CA LEU A 43 -43.11 -8.27 -7.93
C LEU A 43 -43.73 -7.91 -6.57
N THR A 44 -44.74 -8.67 -6.16
CA THR A 44 -44.78 -9.06 -4.74
C THR A 44 -43.79 -10.21 -4.60
N PRO A 45 -42.59 -9.99 -4.00
CA PRO A 45 -41.65 -11.09 -3.79
C PRO A 45 -42.35 -12.19 -2.99
N PRO A 46 -42.23 -13.47 -3.39
CA PRO A 46 -42.70 -14.58 -2.57
C PRO A 46 -42.12 -14.42 -1.16
N PRO A 47 -42.88 -14.73 -0.10
CA PRO A 47 -42.34 -14.68 1.25
C PRO A 47 -41.07 -15.53 1.30
N LEU A 48 -39.95 -14.89 1.65
CA LEU A 48 -38.66 -15.55 1.71
C LEU A 48 -38.73 -16.69 2.73
N CYS A 49 -38.07 -17.80 2.40
CA CYS A 49 -37.95 -18.92 3.30
C CYS A 49 -36.51 -19.03 3.79
N ASP A 50 -36.34 -18.75 5.06
CA ASP A 50 -35.09 -18.78 5.81
C ASP A 50 -34.64 -20.19 6.20
N PHE A 51 -35.22 -21.23 5.58
CA PHE A 51 -34.85 -22.60 5.87
C PHE A 51 -33.38 -22.86 5.51
N GLU A 52 -32.59 -23.14 6.54
CA GLU A 52 -31.22 -23.62 6.46
C GLU A 52 -31.04 -24.81 7.40
N GLN A 53 -30.37 -25.85 6.91
CA GLN A 53 -30.06 -27.04 7.70
C GLN A 53 -28.71 -27.62 7.30
N TRP A 54 -27.80 -27.70 8.26
CA TRP A 54 -26.46 -28.26 8.04
C TRP A 54 -26.51 -29.74 7.66
N ILE A 55 -25.71 -30.10 6.65
CA ILE A 55 -25.49 -31.48 6.21
C ILE A 55 -24.25 -32.03 6.90
N ASP A 56 -23.17 -31.26 6.87
CA ASP A 56 -21.92 -31.60 7.53
C ASP A 56 -21.88 -30.88 8.89
N THR A 57 -21.56 -31.60 9.96
CA THR A 57 -21.47 -31.04 11.33
C THR A 57 -20.04 -30.66 11.72
N GLU A 58 -19.04 -31.19 11.01
CA GLU A 58 -17.62 -30.97 11.28
C GLU A 58 -16.88 -30.56 10.00
N ILE A 59 -15.88 -29.68 10.13
CA ILE A 59 -14.98 -29.34 9.02
C ILE A 59 -14.01 -30.51 8.84
N LYS A 60 -13.78 -30.93 7.59
CA LYS A 60 -12.81 -31.97 7.27
C LYS A 60 -11.40 -31.53 7.65
N GLU A 61 -10.59 -32.46 8.15
CA GLU A 61 -9.22 -32.17 8.55
C GLU A 61 -8.36 -31.64 7.40
N GLU A 62 -8.61 -32.09 6.16
CA GLU A 62 -7.93 -31.56 4.97
C GLU A 62 -8.24 -30.08 4.74
N ASP A 63 -9.51 -29.69 4.95
CA ASP A 63 -9.97 -28.32 4.78
C ASP A 63 -9.43 -27.41 5.88
N LYS A 64 -9.32 -27.90 7.13
CA LYS A 64 -8.63 -27.18 8.22
C LYS A 64 -7.15 -26.93 7.90
N ARG A 65 -6.44 -27.98 7.45
CA ARG A 65 -5.02 -27.87 7.04
C ARG A 65 -4.83 -26.89 5.89
N TYR A 66 -5.74 -26.91 4.92
CA TYR A 66 -5.72 -25.96 3.80
C TYR A 66 -5.87 -24.51 4.29
N MET A 67 -6.83 -24.24 5.18
CA MET A 67 -7.03 -22.91 5.75
C MET A 67 -5.81 -22.42 6.53
N GLU A 68 -5.19 -23.26 7.37
CA GLU A 68 -3.96 -22.92 8.07
C GLU A 68 -2.80 -22.60 7.12
N MET A 69 -2.67 -23.37 6.04
CA MET A 69 -1.66 -23.12 5.00
C MET A 69 -1.90 -21.78 4.31
N CYS A 70 -3.14 -21.48 3.91
CA CYS A 70 -3.50 -20.19 3.33
C CYS A 70 -3.13 -19.02 4.26
N LYS A 71 -3.45 -19.12 5.56
CA LYS A 71 -3.07 -18.10 6.55
C LYS A 71 -1.56 -17.89 6.65
N LYS A 72 -0.78 -18.99 6.63
CA LYS A 72 0.69 -18.92 6.63
C LYS A 72 1.23 -18.21 5.39
N TRP A 73 0.70 -18.53 4.21
CA TRP A 73 1.11 -17.88 2.96
C TRP A 73 0.72 -16.40 2.91
N GLU A 74 -0.45 -16.03 3.44
CA GLU A 74 -0.84 -14.62 3.55
C GLU A 74 0.07 -13.86 4.50
N ALA A 75 0.41 -14.44 5.66
CA ALA A 75 1.35 -13.86 6.60
C ALA A 75 2.74 -13.66 5.97
N GLU A 76 3.29 -14.68 5.30
CA GLU A 76 4.58 -14.58 4.60
C GLU A 76 4.54 -13.51 3.50
N ARG A 77 3.44 -13.43 2.74
CA ARG A 77 3.26 -12.41 1.70
C ARG A 77 3.25 -11.00 2.32
N LEU A 78 2.57 -10.81 3.44
CA LEU A 78 2.50 -9.53 4.15
C LEU A 78 3.87 -9.15 4.72
N GLU A 79 4.59 -10.07 5.35
CA GLU A 79 5.95 -9.85 5.84
C GLU A 79 6.89 -9.41 4.71
N ARG A 80 6.80 -10.05 3.55
CA ARG A 80 7.59 -9.68 2.37
C ARG A 80 7.27 -8.27 1.87
N VAL A 81 5.99 -7.86 1.92
CA VAL A 81 5.57 -6.50 1.54
C VAL A 81 6.10 -5.47 2.55
N GLU A 82 5.95 -5.74 3.84
CA GLU A 82 6.46 -4.89 4.93
C GLU A 82 7.97 -4.70 4.82
N LYS A 83 8.72 -5.79 4.59
CA LYS A 83 10.18 -5.72 4.39
C LYS A 83 10.57 -4.81 3.22
N ARG A 84 9.89 -4.92 2.07
CA ARG A 84 10.14 -4.02 0.93
C ARG A 84 9.87 -2.56 1.27
N ARG A 85 8.78 -2.27 1.98
CA ARG A 85 8.47 -0.90 2.43
C ARG A 85 9.58 -0.33 3.31
N HIS A 86 10.12 -1.13 4.23
CA HIS A 86 11.24 -0.71 5.08
C HIS A 86 12.52 -0.46 4.27
N GLU A 87 12.84 -1.34 3.31
CA GLU A 87 14.02 -1.18 2.44
C GLU A 87 13.89 0.08 1.55
N GLU A 88 12.72 0.30 0.95
CA GLU A 88 12.42 1.49 0.14
C GLU A 88 12.49 2.77 0.98
N ALA A 89 11.94 2.76 2.19
CA ALA A 89 12.02 3.90 3.11
C ALA A 89 13.48 4.20 3.49
N ALA A 90 14.27 3.17 3.81
CA ALA A 90 15.68 3.33 4.16
C ALA A 90 16.52 3.83 2.96
N GLU A 91 16.23 3.36 1.75
CA GLU A 91 16.89 3.86 0.54
C GLU A 91 16.54 5.32 0.26
N LYS A 92 15.27 5.70 0.40
CA LYS A 92 14.85 7.09 0.25
C LYS A 92 15.54 8.01 1.25
N GLU A 93 15.65 7.60 2.52
CA GLU A 93 16.37 8.36 3.54
C GLU A 93 17.85 8.55 3.18
N ARG A 94 18.53 7.49 2.72
CA ARG A 94 19.92 7.58 2.25
C ARG A 94 20.07 8.56 1.09
N GLN A 95 19.17 8.50 0.12
CA GLN A 95 19.18 9.41 -1.02
C GLN A 95 18.95 10.87 -0.58
N GLU A 96 17.98 11.12 0.31
CA GLU A 96 17.74 12.45 0.87
C GLU A 96 18.94 12.97 1.65
N GLU A 97 19.62 12.12 2.43
CA GLU A 97 20.84 12.49 3.14
C GLU A 97 21.97 12.85 2.16
N GLN A 98 22.20 12.04 1.13
CA GLN A 98 23.19 12.35 0.10
C GLN A 98 22.88 13.68 -0.60
N GLN A 99 21.61 13.93 -0.93
CA GLN A 99 21.19 15.20 -1.52
C GLN A 99 21.45 16.39 -0.59
N ARG A 100 21.19 16.22 0.72
CA ARG A 100 21.51 17.25 1.74
C ARG A 100 23.01 17.52 1.81
N ARG A 101 23.84 16.48 1.80
CA ARG A 101 25.31 16.62 1.81
C ARG A 101 25.82 17.34 0.56
N LEU A 102 25.38 16.94 -0.62
CA LEU A 102 25.73 17.60 -1.88
C LEU A 102 25.24 19.06 -1.93
N ALA A 103 24.06 19.34 -1.37
CA ALA A 103 23.57 20.72 -1.26
C ALA A 103 24.41 21.57 -0.31
N ALA A 104 24.88 21.00 0.81
CA ALA A 104 25.77 21.67 1.75
C ALA A 104 27.13 21.97 1.11
N GLU A 105 27.74 21.00 0.41
CA GLU A 105 29.01 21.18 -0.30
C GLU A 105 28.93 22.31 -1.35
N ARG A 106 27.84 22.35 -2.13
CA ARG A 106 27.61 23.44 -3.10
C ARG A 106 27.48 24.81 -2.42
N ARG A 107 26.90 24.89 -1.21
CA ARG A 107 26.81 26.14 -0.45
C ARG A 107 28.19 26.56 0.04
N GLU A 108 28.95 25.64 0.61
CA GLU A 108 30.31 25.90 1.09
C GLU A 108 31.24 26.33 -0.07
N GLU A 109 31.14 25.70 -1.23
CA GLU A 109 31.91 26.11 -2.41
C GLU A 109 31.58 27.55 -2.85
N ARG A 110 30.29 27.92 -2.83
CA ARG A 110 29.86 29.30 -3.11
C ARG A 110 30.41 30.28 -2.08
N GLU A 111 30.36 29.94 -0.80
CA GLU A 111 30.93 30.75 0.28
C GLU A 111 32.43 30.94 0.12
N ARG A 112 33.19 29.87 -0.18
CA ARG A 112 34.64 29.96 -0.47
C ARG A 112 34.93 30.88 -1.66
N LYS A 113 34.12 30.82 -2.73
CA LYS A 113 34.26 31.73 -3.88
C LYS A 113 33.96 33.18 -3.50
N LEU A 114 32.89 33.42 -2.74
CA LEU A 114 32.54 34.76 -2.26
C LEU A 114 33.61 35.31 -1.33
N GLU A 115 34.15 34.50 -0.43
CA GLU A 115 35.23 34.89 0.47
C GLU A 115 36.48 35.31 -0.30
N ARG A 116 36.88 34.56 -1.34
CA ARG A 116 38.01 34.95 -2.21
C ARG A 116 37.78 36.32 -2.86
N VAL A 117 36.56 36.58 -3.34
CA VAL A 117 36.19 37.88 -3.93
C VAL A 117 36.23 38.98 -2.87
N CYS A 118 35.69 38.74 -1.66
CA CYS A 118 35.73 39.70 -0.56
C CYS A 118 37.16 40.03 -0.14
N ARG A 119 38.04 39.02 0.00
CA ARG A 119 39.47 39.21 0.32
C ARG A 119 40.18 40.02 -0.76
N ALA A 120 39.95 39.71 -2.04
CA ALA A 120 40.52 40.47 -3.16
C ALA A 120 40.04 41.93 -3.14
N LYS A 121 38.75 42.17 -2.86
CA LYS A 121 38.19 43.52 -2.74
C LYS A 121 38.81 44.29 -1.57
N ALA A 122 38.93 43.68 -0.39
CA ALA A 122 39.53 44.28 0.78
C ALA A 122 40.99 44.70 0.53
N ALA A 123 41.79 43.83 -0.11
CA ALA A 123 43.17 44.15 -0.48
C ALA A 123 43.29 45.36 -1.44
N MET A 124 42.31 45.56 -2.32
CA MET A 124 42.26 46.71 -3.23
C MET A 124 41.86 48.00 -2.51
N GLU A 125 41.00 47.90 -1.48
CA GLU A 125 40.58 49.04 -0.64
C GLU A 125 41.68 49.47 0.34
N GLU A 126 42.42 48.52 0.92
CA GLU A 126 43.54 48.81 1.82
C GLU A 126 44.78 49.40 1.11
N ASN A 127 44.94 49.17 -0.21
CA ASN A 127 46.07 49.69 -0.99
C ASN A 127 45.64 50.34 -2.33
N PRO A 128 44.96 51.50 -2.28
CA PRO A 128 44.53 52.20 -3.50
C PRO A 128 45.72 52.76 -4.31
N ASP A 129 46.87 52.92 -3.68
CA ASP A 129 48.08 53.50 -4.28
C ASP A 129 48.81 52.50 -5.21
N ALA A 130 48.61 51.19 -5.01
CA ALA A 130 49.13 50.13 -5.89
C ALA A 130 48.50 50.13 -7.29
N LEU A 131 47.20 50.44 -7.37
CA LEU A 131 46.46 50.68 -8.63
C LEU A 131 47.05 51.88 -9.39
N ARG A 132 47.26 53.00 -8.69
CA ARG A 132 47.85 54.23 -9.23
C ARG A 132 49.27 54.03 -9.75
N LYS A 133 50.04 53.12 -9.14
CA LYS A 133 51.43 52.79 -9.50
C LYS A 133 51.57 51.58 -10.45
N ARG A 134 50.46 51.01 -10.95
CA ARG A 134 50.41 49.79 -11.82
C ARG A 134 51.13 48.56 -11.25
N LYS A 135 51.28 48.45 -9.92
CA LYS A 135 51.93 47.30 -9.27
C LYS A 135 50.86 46.38 -8.68
N TRP A 136 50.40 45.41 -9.47
CA TRP A 136 49.40 44.44 -9.01
C TRP A 136 50.00 43.45 -7.99
N PRO A 137 49.30 43.15 -6.87
CA PRO A 137 49.70 42.09 -5.96
C PRO A 137 49.67 40.74 -6.69
N ARG A 138 50.72 39.92 -6.56
CA ARG A 138 50.72 38.56 -7.11
C ARG A 138 49.77 37.71 -6.26
N CYS A 139 48.76 37.14 -6.89
CA CYS A 139 47.89 36.16 -6.26
C CYS A 139 48.72 34.90 -5.97
N THR A 140 49.04 34.65 -4.71
CA THR A 140 49.65 33.39 -4.27
C THR A 140 48.57 32.34 -4.12
N GLN A 141 48.78 31.21 -4.79
CA GLN A 141 47.87 30.08 -4.94
C GLN A 141 47.72 29.27 -3.66
#